data_AF-A0A6M1RWL3-F1
#
_entry.id   AF-A0A6M1RWL3-F1
#
_cell.length_a   1.000
_cell.length_b   1.000
_cell.length_c   1.000
_cell.angle_alpha   90.00
_cell.angle_beta   90.00
_cell.angle_gamma   90.00
#
_symmetry.space_group_name_H-M   'P 1'
#
loop_
_entity.id
_entity.type
_entity.pdbx_description
1 polymer ?
#
loop_
_entity_poly.entity_id
_entity_poly.type
_entity_poly.pdbx_seq_one_letter_code
_entity_poly.pdbx_strand_id
1 'polypeptide(L)'
;MNLKHLKRDIGIVTSLGVALFSATALAGNYTAKDFPDGQLPNDDNNITFTTYNGNWVGEIKFPTMPQDKTIVNLVSKAGYTSSISHDSLDFETVYLYTNDSVTFRYDAATKAWGMDMDFQTPNKVGDTIKNDAGQRFVRYHMYNSNWTRAVKLPETVNQLQGIVITSNASWTSRIDEAQLGTKSTASIRTKDKYVLVYNKQYKKWFFKSAPERFINARDIKDGVVPTPYSPMTVVQFANANYIGNISLPRQGKEGDTVAIRSRADWNATIMNTRTNVGAPLTLRNGQEYVFVYRGDRNLWSLYKSPEVRLNARDVKNGELNITAPDTHVYFSNANWVRDLKLPNRGEGTRVHVKTDAAWSFVVSGQGMSPNRLYRGEWATFVVNGSGNWERETVTIDLLAYYSHRNVQKIGETKSRARLVEGFVKTNEALLNSGANFRFRMVSLEKFQTPDTWLRLGDVLREIRSNPVAQQRRDALKADAIYYEGTESGCGLAYVKSSRFNMVASGSLNCGTNVMRHELGHNMGLNHGVLTPDLARNIAVGYSAERTVMGGNAIPYFSTPEKLSPNTKLPLGFENQIDGVKAMNNFSKQVSGYN
;
A
#
# COMPACT_ATOMS: atom_id res chain seq x y z
N MET A 1 81.84 13.19 -57.26
CA MET A 1 82.98 14.05 -56.88
C MET A 1 82.61 14.74 -55.56
N ASN A 2 83.54 14.73 -54.59
CA ASN A 2 83.52 15.23 -53.21
C ASN A 2 82.51 16.36 -52.85
N LEU A 3 81.69 16.25 -51.77
CA LEU A 3 81.96 16.38 -50.31
C LEU A 3 81.85 17.84 -49.81
N LYS A 4 80.83 18.14 -48.97
CA LYS A 4 80.92 18.70 -47.59
C LYS A 4 79.70 19.55 -47.18
N HIS A 5 79.04 19.10 -46.09
CA HIS A 5 78.66 19.80 -44.84
C HIS A 5 78.00 21.20 -44.88
N LEU A 6 77.11 21.63 -43.97
CA LEU A 6 76.35 21.06 -42.85
C LEU A 6 75.52 22.25 -42.26
N LYS A 7 74.23 22.02 -41.95
CA LYS A 7 73.36 22.73 -40.97
C LYS A 7 73.17 24.25 -41.08
N ARG A 8 71.89 24.70 -41.13
CA ARG A 8 71.11 25.10 -39.94
C ARG A 8 69.67 25.49 -40.35
N ASP A 9 68.69 24.78 -39.80
CA ASP A 9 67.26 25.11 -39.86
C ASP A 9 66.92 26.35 -39.03
N ILE A 10 65.99 27.17 -39.54
CA ILE A 10 65.01 28.12 -38.94
C ILE A 10 64.39 28.77 -40.19
N GLY A 11 63.09 28.80 -40.48
CA GLY A 11 61.88 28.56 -39.71
C GLY A 11 60.84 29.52 -40.28
N ILE A 12 59.81 29.02 -40.98
CA ILE A 12 58.58 29.75 -41.23
C ILE A 12 57.43 28.76 -41.03
N VAL A 13 56.83 28.84 -39.84
CA VAL A 13 55.59 28.17 -39.49
C VAL A 13 54.45 29.08 -39.95
N THR A 14 53.71 28.64 -40.97
CA THR A 14 52.40 29.19 -41.33
C THR A 14 51.38 28.79 -40.27
N SER A 15 50.88 29.79 -39.55
CA SER A 15 49.80 29.69 -38.56
C SER A 15 48.45 29.48 -39.25
N LEU A 16 47.94 28.25 -39.24
CA LEU A 16 46.54 27.95 -39.54
C LEU A 16 45.72 28.14 -38.26
N GLY A 17 45.06 29.29 -38.14
CA GLY A 17 44.12 29.56 -37.06
C GLY A 17 42.86 28.73 -37.21
N VAL A 18 42.78 27.59 -36.49
CA VAL A 18 41.53 26.87 -36.28
C VAL A 18 40.75 27.61 -35.19
N ALA A 19 39.79 28.42 -35.59
CA ALA A 19 38.78 28.95 -34.69
C ALA A 19 37.86 27.79 -34.26
N LEU A 20 38.09 27.27 -33.04
CA LEU A 20 37.15 26.40 -32.35
C LEU A 20 35.92 27.23 -31.96
N PHE A 21 34.89 27.23 -32.81
CA PHE A 21 33.55 27.64 -32.39
C PHE A 21 33.00 26.56 -31.45
N SER A 22 33.09 26.80 -30.14
CA SER A 22 32.25 26.12 -29.17
C SER A 22 30.81 26.55 -29.42
N ALA A 23 30.06 25.78 -30.22
CA ALA A 23 28.63 25.97 -30.34
C ALA A 23 28.00 25.74 -28.96
N THR A 24 27.60 26.82 -28.30
CA THR A 24 26.70 26.74 -27.15
C THR A 24 25.38 26.21 -27.69
N ALA A 25 25.09 24.93 -27.46
CA ALA A 25 23.81 24.34 -27.81
C ALA A 25 22.71 25.10 -27.07
N LEU A 26 21.93 25.90 -27.81
CA LEU A 26 20.75 26.57 -27.29
C LEU A 26 19.76 25.51 -26.85
N ALA A 27 19.14 25.70 -25.68
CA ALA A 27 18.12 24.77 -25.21
C ALA A 27 16.91 24.79 -26.17
N GLY A 28 16.48 23.63 -26.66
CA GLY A 28 15.21 23.51 -27.35
C GLY A 28 14.06 23.83 -26.39
N ASN A 29 13.19 24.76 -26.77
CA ASN A 29 12.05 25.18 -25.96
C ASN A 29 10.78 24.56 -26.53
N TYR A 30 10.15 23.68 -25.74
CA TYR A 30 9.01 22.88 -26.14
C TYR A 30 7.85 23.03 -25.15
N THR A 31 6.66 22.66 -25.59
CA THR A 31 5.42 22.67 -24.84
C THR A 31 4.60 21.42 -25.14
N ALA A 32 3.48 21.23 -24.45
CA ALA A 32 2.60 20.08 -24.69
C ALA A 32 1.94 20.09 -26.08
N LYS A 33 1.92 21.20 -26.82
CA LYS A 33 1.48 21.24 -28.23
C LYS A 33 2.49 20.58 -29.17
N ASP A 34 3.78 20.70 -28.85
CA ASP A 34 4.86 20.11 -29.63
C ASP A 34 4.93 18.60 -29.41
N PHE A 35 4.59 18.15 -28.19
CA PHE A 35 4.51 16.73 -27.81
C PHE A 35 3.19 16.42 -27.08
N PRO A 36 2.08 16.24 -27.81
CA PRO A 36 0.75 16.00 -27.22
C PRO A 36 0.64 14.73 -26.37
N ASP A 37 1.50 13.74 -26.62
CA ASP A 37 1.63 12.50 -25.86
C ASP A 37 2.65 12.57 -24.71
N GLY A 38 3.30 13.73 -24.56
CA GLY A 38 4.32 14.02 -23.55
C GLY A 38 5.70 13.41 -23.82
N GLN A 39 5.92 12.76 -24.97
CA GLN A 39 7.20 12.13 -25.29
C GLN A 39 8.24 13.15 -25.74
N LEU A 40 9.27 13.38 -24.92
CA LEU A 40 10.35 14.32 -25.25
C LEU A 40 11.26 13.81 -26.39
N PRO A 41 11.88 14.72 -27.16
CA PRO A 41 12.67 14.39 -28.35
C PRO A 41 14.00 13.70 -28.02
N ASN A 42 14.50 12.86 -28.95
CA ASN A 42 15.75 12.12 -28.79
C ASN A 42 16.98 12.82 -29.40
N ASP A 43 16.74 13.78 -30.28
CA ASP A 43 17.75 14.50 -31.05
C ASP A 43 18.24 15.79 -30.37
N ASP A 44 17.66 16.13 -29.23
CA ASP A 44 18.03 17.29 -28.42
C ASP A 44 18.63 16.88 -27.08
N ASN A 45 19.79 17.44 -26.76
CA ASN A 45 20.53 17.17 -25.53
C ASN A 45 20.29 18.24 -24.45
N ASN A 46 19.52 19.30 -24.74
CA ASN A 46 19.22 20.37 -23.79
C ASN A 46 17.77 20.85 -23.98
N ILE A 47 16.85 20.18 -23.30
CA ILE A 47 15.40 20.33 -23.49
C ILE A 47 14.83 21.20 -22.37
N THR A 48 14.09 22.25 -22.70
CA THR A 48 13.20 22.95 -21.77
C THR A 48 11.76 22.71 -22.18
N PHE A 49 10.97 22.05 -21.34
CA PHE A 49 9.57 21.74 -21.60
C PHE A 49 8.66 22.49 -20.62
N THR A 50 7.75 23.32 -21.15
CA THR A 50 6.86 24.17 -20.35
C THR A 50 5.39 23.79 -20.50
N THR A 51 4.68 23.58 -19.38
CA THR A 51 3.21 23.42 -19.37
C THR A 51 2.51 24.69 -18.86
N TYR A 52 1.33 25.00 -19.38
CA TYR A 52 0.48 26.09 -18.91
C TYR A 52 -1.01 25.83 -19.22
N ASN A 53 -1.91 26.65 -18.69
CA ASN A 53 -3.35 26.47 -18.92
C ASN A 53 -3.69 26.55 -20.43
N GLY A 54 -4.37 25.52 -20.94
CA GLY A 54 -4.66 25.38 -22.37
C GLY A 54 -3.52 24.79 -23.22
N ASN A 55 -2.36 24.48 -22.62
CA ASN A 55 -1.24 23.78 -23.24
C ASN A 55 -0.54 22.90 -22.20
N TRP A 56 -1.18 21.77 -21.88
CA TRP A 56 -0.83 20.91 -20.76
C TRP A 56 -0.91 19.44 -21.18
N VAL A 57 -0.02 18.63 -20.61
CA VAL A 57 -0.06 17.16 -20.67
C VAL A 57 0.10 16.62 -19.25
N GLY A 58 -0.62 15.54 -18.94
CA GLY A 58 -0.59 14.91 -17.61
C GLY A 58 0.71 14.16 -17.35
N GLU A 59 1.19 13.39 -18.34
CA GLU A 59 2.40 12.59 -18.23
C GLU A 59 3.45 13.10 -19.22
N ILE A 60 4.63 13.44 -18.72
CA ILE A 60 5.81 13.79 -19.50
C ILE A 60 6.76 12.60 -19.44
N LYS A 61 7.34 12.22 -20.57
CA LYS A 61 8.23 11.06 -20.70
C LYS A 61 9.60 11.51 -21.16
N PHE A 62 10.64 10.98 -20.51
CA PHE A 62 12.01 11.22 -20.93
C PHE A 62 12.25 10.76 -22.37
N PRO A 63 13.24 11.33 -23.07
CA PRO A 63 13.74 10.76 -24.31
C PRO A 63 14.02 9.26 -24.15
N THR A 64 13.68 8.46 -25.16
CA THR A 64 13.85 7.00 -25.16
C THR A 64 15.27 6.57 -25.52
N MET A 65 16.03 7.43 -26.20
CA MET A 65 17.43 7.22 -26.61
C MET A 65 18.25 8.48 -26.33
N PRO A 66 18.35 8.94 -25.07
CA PRO A 66 19.10 10.15 -24.72
C PRO A 66 20.60 9.95 -24.95
N GLN A 67 21.29 11.00 -25.36
CA GLN A 67 22.75 11.02 -25.39
C GLN A 67 23.30 11.30 -23.99
N ASP A 68 24.58 10.96 -23.76
CA ASP A 68 25.24 11.26 -22.50
C ASP A 68 25.12 12.76 -22.15
N LYS A 69 24.82 13.04 -20.87
CA LYS A 69 24.64 14.40 -20.33
C LYS A 69 23.43 15.17 -20.86
N THR A 70 22.47 14.51 -21.54
CA THR A 70 21.19 15.14 -21.90
C THR A 70 20.56 15.81 -20.69
N ILE A 71 20.13 17.06 -20.84
CA ILE A 71 19.46 17.86 -19.81
C ILE A 71 17.99 18.01 -20.17
N VAL A 72 17.11 17.80 -19.20
CA VAL A 72 15.67 18.08 -19.32
C VAL A 72 15.27 19.02 -18.19
N ASN A 73 14.88 20.24 -18.53
CA ASN A 73 14.32 21.23 -17.61
C ASN A 73 12.80 21.31 -17.81
N LEU A 74 12.04 20.96 -16.77
CA LEU A 74 10.59 21.00 -16.78
C LEU A 74 10.09 22.20 -15.99
N VAL A 75 9.23 23.01 -16.60
CA VAL A 75 8.63 24.19 -15.97
C VAL A 75 7.11 24.06 -16.04
N SER A 76 6.43 24.09 -14.90
CA SER A 76 4.97 24.05 -14.87
C SER A 76 4.40 25.39 -14.46
N LYS A 77 3.60 26.00 -15.33
CA LYS A 77 2.76 27.17 -15.06
C LYS A 77 1.27 26.80 -15.11
N ALA A 78 0.96 25.53 -15.31
CA ALA A 78 -0.41 25.04 -15.41
C ALA A 78 -1.06 24.94 -14.03
N GLY A 79 -2.37 25.16 -13.96
CA GLY A 79 -3.18 24.87 -12.77
C GLY A 79 -3.38 23.37 -12.54
N TYR A 80 -3.21 22.55 -13.58
CA TYR A 80 -3.23 21.09 -13.50
C TYR A 80 -1.83 20.53 -13.26
N THR A 81 -1.73 19.50 -12.41
CA THR A 81 -0.47 18.79 -12.11
C THR A 81 -0.02 17.96 -13.31
N SER A 82 1.26 18.02 -13.65
CA SER A 82 1.93 17.08 -14.58
C SER A 82 2.83 16.13 -13.78
N SER A 83 3.23 15.00 -14.36
CA SER A 83 4.18 14.06 -13.75
C SER A 83 5.23 13.60 -14.75
N ILE A 84 6.41 13.27 -14.24
CA ILE A 84 7.43 12.52 -14.98
C ILE A 84 7.94 11.36 -14.13
N SER A 85 8.10 10.20 -14.76
CA SER A 85 8.46 8.96 -14.06
C SER A 85 9.58 8.22 -14.78
N HIS A 86 10.51 7.63 -14.01
CA HIS A 86 11.55 6.73 -14.51
C HIS A 86 12.17 5.93 -13.36
N ASP A 87 12.46 4.65 -13.60
CA ASP A 87 12.96 3.70 -12.58
C ASP A 87 14.30 4.11 -11.96
N SER A 88 15.08 4.95 -12.64
CA SER A 88 16.36 5.45 -12.13
C SER A 88 16.24 6.64 -11.19
N LEU A 89 15.07 7.32 -11.13
CA LEU A 89 14.90 8.50 -10.29
C LEU A 89 14.78 8.12 -8.81
N ASP A 90 15.38 8.94 -7.94
CA ASP A 90 15.34 8.76 -6.49
C ASP A 90 13.90 8.65 -5.93
N PHE A 91 12.94 9.33 -6.56
CA PHE A 91 11.54 9.38 -6.15
C PHE A 91 10.59 8.59 -7.06
N GLU A 92 11.12 7.88 -8.08
CA GLU A 92 10.41 7.17 -9.18
C GLU A 92 9.51 8.07 -10.04
N THR A 93 8.66 8.88 -9.41
CA THR A 93 7.74 9.84 -10.02
C THR A 93 7.91 11.20 -9.36
N VAL A 94 8.08 12.25 -10.17
CA VAL A 94 8.14 13.64 -9.74
C VAL A 94 6.90 14.37 -10.25
N TYR A 95 6.14 14.97 -9.33
CA TYR A 95 4.95 15.76 -9.66
C TYR A 95 5.28 17.25 -9.79
N LEU A 96 4.85 17.84 -10.90
CA LEU A 96 5.01 19.25 -11.24
C LEU A 96 3.68 19.96 -11.06
N TYR A 97 3.61 20.79 -10.04
CA TYR A 97 2.52 21.69 -9.68
C TYR A 97 2.80 23.08 -10.26
N THR A 98 1.83 23.97 -10.16
CA THR A 98 1.96 25.35 -10.62
C THR A 98 3.18 26.05 -9.99
N ASN A 99 3.97 26.69 -10.84
CA ASN A 99 5.22 27.39 -10.56
C ASN A 99 6.42 26.50 -10.17
N ASP A 100 6.33 25.19 -10.39
CA ASP A 100 7.49 24.32 -10.21
C ASP A 100 8.46 24.41 -11.40
N SER A 101 9.75 24.28 -11.09
CA SER A 101 10.82 24.03 -12.06
C SER A 101 11.71 22.90 -11.56
N VAL A 102 11.97 21.89 -12.38
CA VAL A 102 12.83 20.74 -12.03
C VAL A 102 13.72 20.38 -13.20
N THR A 103 15.00 20.16 -12.94
CA THR A 103 15.98 19.77 -13.96
C THR A 103 16.45 18.34 -13.74
N PHE A 104 16.62 17.60 -14.83
CA PHE A 104 17.12 16.24 -14.87
C PHE A 104 18.30 16.13 -15.81
N ARG A 105 19.19 15.17 -15.54
CA ARG A 105 20.37 14.89 -16.33
C ARG A 105 20.55 13.40 -16.54
N TYR A 106 20.80 13.00 -17.78
CA TYR A 106 21.11 11.62 -18.14
C TYR A 106 22.61 11.33 -18.01
N ASP A 107 22.94 10.16 -17.49
CA ASP A 107 24.30 9.60 -17.44
C ASP A 107 24.32 8.28 -18.23
N ALA A 108 25.04 8.27 -19.35
CA ALA A 108 25.12 7.10 -20.22
C ALA A 108 25.93 5.94 -19.61
N ALA A 109 26.85 6.21 -18.69
CA ALA A 109 27.65 5.17 -18.04
C ALA A 109 26.80 4.32 -17.09
N THR A 110 25.86 4.95 -16.39
CA THR A 110 24.92 4.28 -15.48
C THR A 110 23.55 4.00 -16.12
N LYS A 111 23.31 4.51 -17.34
CA LYS A 111 22.02 4.48 -18.04
C LYS A 111 20.87 5.03 -17.19
N ALA A 112 21.14 6.10 -16.45
CA ALA A 112 20.25 6.62 -15.42
C ALA A 112 20.00 8.12 -15.61
N TRP A 113 18.75 8.52 -15.36
CA TRP A 113 18.38 9.91 -15.10
C TRP A 113 18.59 10.23 -13.62
N GLY A 114 19.29 11.34 -13.36
CA GLY A 114 19.37 11.99 -12.06
C GLY A 114 18.60 13.30 -12.06
N MET A 115 18.07 13.69 -10.89
CA MET A 115 17.46 15.00 -10.70
C MET A 115 18.48 15.96 -10.07
N ASP A 116 18.55 17.18 -10.61
CA ASP A 116 19.31 18.26 -10.00
C ASP A 116 18.55 18.76 -8.76
N MET A 117 19.19 18.63 -7.60
CA MET A 117 18.63 18.98 -6.29
C MET A 117 19.53 20.02 -5.63
N ASP A 118 18.99 20.77 -4.66
CA ASP A 118 19.85 21.62 -3.85
C ASP A 118 20.82 20.75 -3.05
N PHE A 119 22.11 21.00 -3.27
CA PHE A 119 23.19 20.23 -2.68
C PHE A 119 23.62 20.89 -1.36
N GLN A 120 23.40 20.16 -0.27
CA GLN A 120 23.72 20.55 1.09
C GLN A 120 24.75 19.60 1.71
N THR A 121 25.60 20.14 2.57
CA THR A 121 26.61 19.38 3.32
C THR A 121 26.72 19.93 4.74
N PRO A 122 27.24 19.17 5.72
CA PRO A 122 27.46 19.65 7.07
C PRO A 122 28.19 21.00 7.16
N ASN A 123 29.25 21.22 6.37
CA ASN A 123 30.00 22.48 6.37
C ASN A 123 29.22 23.66 5.75
N LYS A 124 28.21 23.40 4.91
CA LYS A 124 27.36 24.43 4.28
C LYS A 124 26.17 24.84 5.14
N VAL A 125 25.54 23.88 5.81
CA VAL A 125 24.25 24.11 6.50
C VAL A 125 24.20 23.64 7.96
N GLY A 126 25.26 23.01 8.45
CA GLY A 126 25.30 22.38 9.78
C GLY A 126 24.65 21.00 9.80
N ASP A 127 24.26 20.57 11.00
CA ASP A 127 23.66 19.26 11.25
C ASP A 127 22.17 19.17 10.85
N THR A 128 21.56 20.29 10.49
CA THR A 128 20.14 20.42 10.19
C THR A 128 19.94 20.75 8.71
N ILE A 129 19.15 19.93 8.02
CA ILE A 129 18.82 20.15 6.62
C ILE A 129 17.94 21.39 6.50
N LYS A 130 18.34 22.35 5.65
CA LYS A 130 17.62 23.60 5.42
C LYS A 130 16.52 23.43 4.38
N ASN A 131 15.44 24.19 4.56
CA ASN A 131 14.23 24.19 3.73
C ASN A 131 13.80 25.64 3.34
N ASP A 132 14.73 26.59 3.42
CA ASP A 132 14.47 28.04 3.39
C ASP A 132 14.39 28.64 1.97
N ALA A 133 15.00 28.01 0.95
CA ALA A 133 15.06 28.59 -0.40
C ALA A 133 13.95 28.12 -1.35
N GLY A 134 12.81 27.66 -0.81
CA GLY A 134 11.68 27.18 -1.64
C GLY A 134 11.99 25.90 -2.43
N GLN A 135 13.04 25.16 -2.07
CA GLN A 135 13.41 23.96 -2.82
C GLN A 135 12.40 22.85 -2.59
N ARG A 136 12.13 22.06 -3.63
CA ARG A 136 11.26 20.87 -3.55
C ARG A 136 12.01 19.62 -3.16
N PHE A 137 13.29 19.54 -3.53
CA PHE A 137 14.14 18.39 -3.30
C PHE A 137 15.53 18.84 -2.87
N VAL A 138 16.06 18.17 -1.84
CA VAL A 138 17.38 18.44 -1.28
C VAL A 138 18.21 17.17 -1.26
N ARG A 139 19.48 17.28 -1.62
CA ARG A 139 20.49 16.25 -1.40
C ARG A 139 21.43 16.69 -0.29
N TYR A 140 21.42 15.98 0.84
CA TYR A 140 22.37 16.17 1.93
C TYR A 140 23.49 15.11 1.86
N HIS A 141 24.72 15.55 1.62
CA HIS A 141 25.86 14.67 1.41
C HIS A 141 26.94 14.85 2.48
N MET A 142 27.48 13.74 2.97
CA MET A 142 28.57 13.72 3.96
C MET A 142 29.79 12.98 3.41
N TYR A 143 30.98 13.43 3.77
CA TYR A 143 32.25 12.79 3.44
C TYR A 143 33.31 13.09 4.51
N ASN A 144 34.49 12.48 4.41
CA ASN A 144 35.57 12.77 5.37
C ASN A 144 35.89 14.26 5.37
N SER A 145 36.08 14.87 6.55
CA SER A 145 36.21 16.33 6.78
C SER A 145 34.96 17.20 6.55
N ASN A 146 33.83 16.61 6.16
CA ASN A 146 32.54 17.29 6.04
C ASN A 146 31.42 16.34 6.51
N TRP A 147 31.32 16.21 7.83
CA TRP A 147 30.56 15.16 8.50
C TRP A 147 29.87 15.69 9.76
N THR A 148 28.71 15.14 10.08
CA THR A 148 28.02 15.35 11.37
C THR A 148 27.62 14.02 11.98
N ARG A 149 27.53 13.96 13.32
CA ARG A 149 27.12 12.76 14.06
C ARG A 149 25.63 12.44 13.89
N ALA A 150 24.80 13.46 13.72
CA ALA A 150 23.36 13.32 13.59
C ALA A 150 22.84 14.32 12.54
N VAL A 151 22.01 13.85 11.62
CA VAL A 151 21.34 14.68 10.61
C VAL A 151 19.92 14.94 11.07
N LYS A 152 19.57 16.20 11.31
CA LYS A 152 18.23 16.63 11.71
C LYS A 152 17.42 17.00 10.47
N LEU A 153 16.21 16.45 10.39
CA LEU A 153 15.26 16.78 9.34
C LEU A 153 14.46 18.03 9.73
N PRO A 154 14.03 18.85 8.76
CA PRO A 154 13.24 20.03 9.05
C PRO A 154 11.84 19.64 9.55
N GLU A 155 11.37 20.33 10.58
CA GLU A 155 10.04 20.13 11.18
C GLU A 155 8.93 20.75 10.33
N THR A 156 9.13 22.01 9.94
CA THR A 156 8.24 22.72 9.03
C THR A 156 8.66 22.45 7.59
N VAL A 157 7.70 22.42 6.67
CA VAL A 157 8.00 22.36 5.23
C VAL A 157 7.15 23.39 4.50
N ASN A 158 7.80 24.20 3.68
CA ASN A 158 7.11 25.14 2.79
C ASN A 158 6.77 24.45 1.47
N GLN A 159 7.80 24.20 0.65
CA GLN A 159 7.68 23.53 -0.65
C GLN A 159 8.43 22.20 -0.74
N LEU A 160 9.25 21.88 0.28
CA LEU A 160 10.08 20.69 0.31
C LEU A 160 9.22 19.42 0.37
N GLN A 161 9.45 18.50 -0.57
CA GLN A 161 8.72 17.24 -0.72
C GLN A 161 9.60 16.03 -0.45
N GLY A 162 10.89 16.11 -0.80
CA GLY A 162 11.79 14.97 -0.73
C GLY A 162 13.20 15.33 -0.30
N ILE A 163 13.84 14.41 0.42
CA ILE A 163 15.23 14.53 0.88
C ILE A 163 15.98 13.26 0.50
N VAL A 164 17.17 13.43 -0.08
CA VAL A 164 18.13 12.35 -0.32
C VAL A 164 19.34 12.56 0.59
N ILE A 165 19.62 11.60 1.46
CA ILE A 165 20.79 11.64 2.36
C ILE A 165 21.79 10.60 1.90
N THR A 166 23.05 11.00 1.68
CA THR A 166 24.12 10.09 1.25
C THR A 166 25.40 10.33 2.05
N SER A 167 26.24 9.30 2.17
CA SER A 167 27.52 9.43 2.87
C SER A 167 28.64 8.63 2.22
N ASN A 168 29.81 9.27 2.04
CA ASN A 168 31.10 8.63 1.76
C ASN A 168 32.06 8.76 2.96
N ALA A 169 31.58 9.20 4.12
CA ALA A 169 32.41 9.35 5.31
C ALA A 169 32.76 8.00 5.93
N SER A 170 33.94 7.89 6.53
CA SER A 170 34.40 6.71 7.27
C SER A 170 33.71 6.58 8.64
N TRP A 171 33.21 7.68 9.21
CA TRP A 171 32.49 7.68 10.49
C TRP A 171 30.99 7.51 10.29
N THR A 172 30.38 6.72 11.16
CA THR A 172 28.92 6.47 11.14
C THR A 172 28.15 7.65 11.72
N SER A 173 27.18 8.17 10.97
CA SER A 173 26.19 9.15 11.44
C SER A 173 24.85 8.46 11.72
N ARG A 174 23.82 9.24 12.06
CA ARG A 174 22.43 8.78 12.09
C ARG A 174 21.48 9.87 11.60
N ILE A 175 20.29 9.50 11.14
CA ILE A 175 19.17 10.43 11.01
C ILE A 175 18.52 10.58 12.39
N ASP A 176 18.25 11.81 12.80
CA ASP A 176 17.51 12.09 14.03
C ASP A 176 16.04 11.67 13.89
N GLU A 177 15.50 11.04 14.94
CA GLU A 177 14.17 10.42 14.88
C GLU A 177 13.01 11.38 15.16
N ALA A 178 13.26 12.61 15.65
CA ALA A 178 12.22 13.51 16.12
C ALA A 178 11.18 13.87 15.03
N GLN A 179 11.62 13.91 13.77
CA GLN A 179 10.77 14.26 12.62
C GLN A 179 10.47 13.09 11.68
N LEU A 180 10.87 11.86 12.03
CA LEU A 180 10.50 10.67 11.29
C LEU A 180 9.07 10.23 11.67
N GLY A 181 8.32 9.73 10.69
CA GLY A 181 6.98 9.19 10.89
C GLY A 181 7.00 7.85 11.62
N THR A 182 7.98 7.00 11.29
CA THR A 182 8.36 5.83 12.09
C THR A 182 9.66 6.15 12.79
N LYS A 183 9.79 5.86 14.09
CA LYS A 183 11.02 6.12 14.86
C LYS A 183 12.13 5.09 14.57
N SER A 184 12.20 4.60 13.33
CA SER A 184 13.04 3.49 12.93
C SER A 184 14.52 3.85 13.04
N THR A 185 15.36 2.84 13.29
CA THR A 185 16.80 3.01 13.41
C THR A 185 17.39 3.36 12.06
N ALA A 186 18.11 4.49 11.95
CA ALA A 186 18.64 4.99 10.68
C ALA A 186 20.11 5.42 10.81
N SER A 187 21.02 4.46 11.02
CA SER A 187 22.46 4.73 10.99
C SER A 187 22.98 4.88 9.57
N ILE A 188 23.72 5.97 9.32
CA ILE A 188 24.29 6.30 8.02
C ILE A 188 25.78 5.93 8.02
N ARG A 189 26.12 4.91 7.25
CA ARG A 189 27.48 4.40 7.01
C ARG A 189 27.96 4.83 5.62
N THR A 190 29.24 4.56 5.35
CA THR A 190 29.84 4.78 4.03
C THR A 190 29.04 4.06 2.95
N LYS A 191 28.78 4.77 1.85
CA LYS A 191 27.98 4.37 0.67
C LYS A 191 26.47 4.21 0.90
N ASP A 192 25.96 4.56 2.08
CA ASP A 192 24.52 4.54 2.29
C ASP A 192 23.80 5.66 1.55
N LYS A 193 22.56 5.37 1.18
CA LYS A 193 21.60 6.31 0.61
C LYS A 193 20.24 6.11 1.25
N TYR A 194 19.67 7.20 1.76
CA TYR A 194 18.31 7.26 2.27
C TYR A 194 17.51 8.22 1.41
N VAL A 195 16.26 7.86 1.09
CA VAL A 195 15.30 8.73 0.41
C VAL A 195 14.08 8.88 1.30
N LEU A 196 13.76 10.11 1.65
CA LEU A 196 12.64 10.46 2.50
C LEU A 196 11.64 11.34 1.76
N VAL A 197 10.36 11.14 2.03
CA VAL A 197 9.26 11.95 1.54
C VAL A 197 8.46 12.53 2.70
N TYR A 198 8.03 13.78 2.58
CA TYR A 198 7.22 14.41 3.62
C TYR A 198 5.76 14.00 3.49
N ASN A 199 5.20 13.43 4.56
CA ASN A 199 3.77 13.13 4.63
C ASN A 199 3.03 14.30 5.29
N LYS A 200 2.20 15.00 4.51
CA LYS A 200 1.44 16.17 4.95
C LYS A 200 0.39 15.87 6.02
N GLN A 201 -0.18 14.67 6.05
CA GLN A 201 -1.20 14.28 7.03
C GLN A 201 -0.57 14.11 8.42
N TYR A 202 0.60 13.47 8.46
CA TYR A 202 1.35 13.26 9.70
C TYR A 202 2.27 14.42 10.08
N LYS A 203 2.57 15.32 9.13
CA LYS A 203 3.60 16.35 9.27
C LYS A 203 4.97 15.77 9.67
N LYS A 204 5.32 14.63 9.06
CA LYS A 204 6.54 13.86 9.35
C LYS A 204 7.16 13.29 8.08
N TRP A 205 8.44 12.95 8.16
CA TRP A 205 9.20 12.34 7.08
C TRP A 205 9.11 10.81 7.13
N PHE A 206 8.79 10.19 6.01
CA PHE A 206 8.75 8.74 5.86
C PHE A 206 9.85 8.29 4.90
N PHE A 207 10.46 7.14 5.19
CA PHE A 207 11.38 6.51 4.27
C PHE A 207 10.62 6.02 3.04
N LYS A 208 10.98 6.55 1.86
CA LYS A 208 10.64 5.97 0.57
C LYS A 208 11.62 4.84 0.23
N SER A 209 12.89 5.03 0.57
CA SER A 209 13.94 4.02 0.43
C SER A 209 15.02 4.17 1.52
N ALA A 210 15.57 3.05 1.97
CA ALA A 210 16.65 2.97 2.94
C ALA A 210 17.58 1.78 2.63
N PRO A 211 18.84 1.78 3.09
CA PRO A 211 19.76 0.67 2.86
C PRO A 211 19.26 -0.62 3.51
N GLU A 212 19.23 -1.70 2.73
CA GLU A 212 18.99 -3.05 3.24
C GLU A 212 20.26 -3.63 3.88
N ARG A 213 20.13 -4.17 5.09
CA ARG A 213 21.24 -4.84 5.79
C ARG A 213 21.09 -6.34 5.67
N PHE A 214 21.86 -6.92 4.75
CA PHE A 214 21.87 -8.36 4.53
C PHE A 214 22.69 -9.09 5.60
N ILE A 215 22.13 -10.19 6.11
CA ILE A 215 22.77 -11.10 7.04
C ILE A 215 22.52 -12.52 6.54
N ASN A 216 23.55 -13.33 6.34
CA ASN A 216 23.35 -14.75 6.06
C ASN A 216 22.90 -15.45 7.35
N ALA A 217 21.97 -16.38 7.25
CA ALA A 217 21.42 -17.03 8.45
C ALA A 217 22.49 -17.74 9.29
N ARG A 218 23.51 -18.34 8.65
CA ARG A 218 24.63 -18.99 9.35
C ARG A 218 25.50 -18.03 10.19
N ASP A 219 25.50 -16.74 9.86
CA ASP A 219 26.34 -15.73 10.54
C ASP A 219 25.64 -15.20 11.81
N ILE A 220 24.39 -15.62 12.04
CA ILE A 220 23.59 -15.26 13.22
C ILE A 220 23.97 -16.16 14.39
N LYS A 221 24.67 -15.59 15.37
CA LYS A 221 25.02 -16.27 16.61
C LYS A 221 23.76 -16.55 17.45
N ASP A 222 23.72 -17.71 18.08
CA ASP A 222 22.64 -18.16 18.98
C ASP A 222 21.24 -18.22 18.35
N GLY A 223 21.13 -18.13 17.02
CA GLY A 223 19.85 -18.14 16.30
C GLY A 223 18.96 -16.93 16.54
N VAL A 224 19.49 -15.81 17.08
CA VAL A 224 18.72 -14.58 17.31
C VAL A 224 19.22 -13.47 16.39
N VAL A 225 18.33 -12.93 15.55
CA VAL A 225 18.68 -11.82 14.66
C VAL A 225 19.22 -10.64 15.49
N PRO A 226 20.38 -10.06 15.13
CA PRO A 226 20.92 -8.90 15.84
C PRO A 226 19.97 -7.70 15.80
N THR A 227 20.07 -6.82 16.81
CA THR A 227 19.32 -5.56 16.84
C THR A 227 19.57 -4.75 15.55
N PRO A 228 18.51 -4.30 14.84
CA PRO A 228 18.67 -3.53 13.62
C PRO A 228 19.43 -2.22 13.85
N TYR A 229 20.18 -1.81 12.82
CA TYR A 229 20.81 -0.49 12.74
C TYR A 229 20.42 0.28 11.46
N SER A 230 19.45 -0.26 10.71
CA SER A 230 18.83 0.35 9.53
C SER A 230 17.33 0.02 9.58
N PRO A 231 16.46 0.77 8.89
CA PRO A 231 15.02 0.48 8.89
C PRO A 231 14.68 -0.89 8.29
N MET A 232 15.59 -1.48 7.49
CA MET A 232 15.41 -2.79 6.86
C MET A 232 16.60 -3.71 7.10
N THR A 233 16.35 -4.82 7.77
CA THR A 233 17.27 -5.96 7.91
C THR A 233 16.74 -7.15 7.11
N VAL A 234 17.60 -7.80 6.33
CA VAL A 234 17.25 -8.95 5.49
C VAL A 234 18.09 -10.15 5.89
N VAL A 235 17.43 -11.18 6.41
CA VAL A 235 18.06 -12.47 6.70
C VAL A 235 17.88 -13.40 5.50
N GLN A 236 18.99 -13.96 5.03
CA GLN A 236 19.02 -14.83 3.85
C GLN A 236 19.39 -16.26 4.23
N PHE A 237 18.47 -17.19 3.95
CA PHE A 237 18.71 -18.62 4.03
C PHE A 237 19.05 -19.17 2.64
N ALA A 238 20.07 -20.01 2.57
CA ALA A 238 20.47 -20.79 1.40
C ALA A 238 21.13 -22.10 1.86
N ASN A 239 21.35 -23.06 0.97
CA ASN A 239 21.92 -24.37 1.35
C ASN A 239 23.25 -24.25 2.12
N ALA A 240 24.13 -23.33 1.71
CA ALA A 240 25.41 -23.07 2.39
C ALA A 240 25.31 -22.10 3.59
N ASN A 241 24.13 -21.53 3.83
CA ASN A 241 23.84 -20.45 4.79
C ASN A 241 22.55 -20.78 5.57
N TYR A 242 22.55 -21.88 6.32
CA TYR A 242 21.36 -22.43 6.97
C TYR A 242 21.53 -22.57 8.48
N ILE A 243 20.45 -22.31 9.22
CA ILE A 243 20.26 -22.68 10.63
C ILE A 243 18.86 -23.26 10.79
N GLY A 244 18.64 -24.16 11.75
CA GLY A 244 17.34 -24.82 11.91
C GLY A 244 16.24 -23.90 12.43
N ASN A 245 16.59 -23.02 13.38
CA ASN A 245 15.65 -22.15 14.08
C ASN A 245 16.18 -20.72 14.10
N ILE A 246 15.28 -19.75 14.00
CA ILE A 246 15.61 -18.33 14.10
C ILE A 246 14.56 -17.59 14.93
N SER A 247 15.02 -16.68 15.78
CA SER A 247 14.17 -15.75 16.54
C SER A 247 14.43 -14.32 16.12
N LEU A 248 13.40 -13.49 16.14
CA LEU A 248 13.52 -12.06 15.88
C LEU A 248 14.31 -11.35 16.99
N PRO A 249 14.83 -10.13 16.71
CA PRO A 249 15.64 -9.39 17.67
C PRO A 249 14.89 -9.17 18.99
N ARG A 250 15.63 -9.08 20.09
CA ARG A 250 15.01 -8.87 21.42
C ARG A 250 14.33 -7.50 21.53
N GLN A 251 14.84 -6.53 20.78
CA GLN A 251 14.43 -5.13 20.79
C GLN A 251 14.52 -4.58 19.37
N GLY A 252 13.78 -3.51 19.12
CA GLY A 252 13.84 -2.70 17.90
C GLY A 252 13.32 -1.30 18.19
N LYS A 253 13.25 -0.46 17.17
CA LYS A 253 12.51 0.80 17.22
C LYS A 253 11.29 0.75 16.31
N GLU A 254 10.30 1.60 16.58
CA GLU A 254 9.05 1.67 15.82
C GLU A 254 9.31 1.72 14.31
N GLY A 255 8.76 0.76 13.57
CA GLY A 255 8.92 0.66 12.11
C GLY A 255 10.19 -0.07 11.63
N ASP A 256 11.12 -0.44 12.52
CA ASP A 256 12.22 -1.34 12.14
C ASP A 256 11.65 -2.61 11.53
N THR A 257 12.19 -3.02 10.39
CA THR A 257 11.68 -4.15 9.61
C THR A 257 12.73 -5.26 9.54
N VAL A 258 12.30 -6.51 9.75
CA VAL A 258 13.10 -7.71 9.52
C VAL A 258 12.39 -8.58 8.48
N ALA A 259 13.01 -8.77 7.32
CA ALA A 259 12.60 -9.74 6.32
C ALA A 259 13.44 -11.01 6.45
N ILE A 260 12.79 -12.16 6.46
CA ILE A 260 13.43 -13.48 6.51
C ILE A 260 13.00 -14.25 5.26
N ARG A 261 13.95 -14.54 4.37
CA ARG A 261 13.67 -15.21 3.09
C ARG A 261 14.58 -16.43 2.88
N SER A 262 14.05 -17.45 2.20
CA SER A 262 14.78 -18.69 1.97
C SER A 262 14.85 -19.11 0.52
N ARG A 263 16.05 -19.54 0.12
CA ARG A 263 16.33 -20.34 -1.08
C ARG A 263 16.95 -21.70 -0.70
N ALA A 264 16.88 -22.08 0.58
CA ALA A 264 17.39 -23.36 1.06
C ALA A 264 16.38 -24.48 0.76
N ASP A 265 16.89 -25.68 0.50
CA ASP A 265 16.06 -26.87 0.26
C ASP A 265 15.44 -27.42 1.55
N TRP A 266 16.04 -27.11 2.70
CA TRP A 266 15.54 -27.47 4.01
C TRP A 266 14.66 -26.37 4.61
N ASN A 267 13.60 -26.79 5.30
CA ASN A 267 12.72 -25.87 6.02
C ASN A 267 13.39 -25.38 7.31
N ALA A 268 13.32 -24.08 7.57
CA ALA A 268 13.69 -23.51 8.87
C ALA A 268 12.44 -23.13 9.67
N THR A 269 12.62 -22.90 10.98
CA THR A 269 11.54 -22.45 11.87
C THR A 269 11.80 -21.02 12.34
N ILE A 270 10.85 -20.12 12.13
CA ILE A 270 10.83 -18.79 12.74
C ILE A 270 10.04 -18.90 14.05
N MET A 271 10.71 -18.68 15.17
CA MET A 271 10.11 -18.74 16.50
C MET A 271 9.11 -17.58 16.69
N ASN A 272 8.00 -17.85 17.39
CA ASN A 272 6.95 -16.86 17.66
C ASN A 272 7.22 -15.99 18.90
N THR A 273 8.32 -16.22 19.61
CA THR A 273 8.67 -15.41 20.79
C THR A 273 8.84 -13.94 20.40
N ARG A 274 8.19 -13.04 21.15
CA ARG A 274 8.16 -11.58 20.89
C ARG A 274 7.52 -11.21 19.55
N THR A 275 6.60 -12.02 19.07
CA THR A 275 5.81 -11.71 17.88
C THR A 275 4.32 -11.64 18.22
N ASN A 276 3.50 -11.15 17.30
CA ASN A 276 2.04 -11.26 17.39
C ASN A 276 1.49 -12.53 16.75
N VAL A 277 2.32 -13.53 16.42
CA VAL A 277 1.84 -14.82 15.90
C VAL A 277 1.71 -15.84 17.02
N GLY A 278 0.64 -16.63 17.01
CA GLY A 278 0.32 -17.59 18.09
C GLY A 278 1.19 -18.85 18.08
N ALA A 279 1.87 -19.15 16.96
CA ALA A 279 2.69 -20.35 16.82
C ALA A 279 3.93 -20.10 15.94
N PRO A 280 5.01 -20.89 16.09
CA PRO A 280 6.17 -20.82 15.20
C PRO A 280 5.80 -21.00 13.73
N LEU A 281 6.48 -20.25 12.86
CA LEU A 281 6.24 -20.28 11.41
C LEU A 281 7.27 -21.15 10.70
N THR A 282 6.85 -21.93 9.72
CA THR A 282 7.78 -22.65 8.84
C THR A 282 8.21 -21.76 7.67
N LEU A 283 9.51 -21.65 7.47
CA LEU A 283 10.14 -20.99 6.33
C LEU A 283 10.62 -22.03 5.31
N ARG A 284 9.97 -22.07 4.15
CA ARG A 284 10.27 -22.99 3.04
C ARG A 284 11.04 -22.31 1.92
N ASN A 285 11.59 -23.11 0.99
CA ASN A 285 12.19 -22.61 -0.25
C ASN A 285 11.23 -21.66 -0.98
N GLY A 286 11.72 -20.49 -1.37
CA GLY A 286 10.96 -19.47 -2.10
C GLY A 286 10.08 -18.57 -1.22
N GLN A 287 9.98 -18.83 0.08
CA GLN A 287 9.14 -18.05 0.99
C GLN A 287 9.88 -16.86 1.61
N GLU A 288 9.10 -15.83 1.95
CA GLU A 288 9.54 -14.66 2.69
C GLU A 288 8.49 -14.28 3.74
N TYR A 289 8.96 -13.97 4.95
CA TYR A 289 8.17 -13.35 6.01
C TYR A 289 8.77 -11.99 6.33
N VAL A 290 7.92 -10.99 6.55
CA VAL A 290 8.34 -9.63 6.93
C VAL A 290 7.68 -9.27 8.25
N PHE A 291 8.48 -8.81 9.19
CA PHE A 291 8.04 -8.35 10.49
C PHE A 291 8.39 -6.88 10.68
N VAL A 292 7.51 -6.13 11.33
CA VAL A 292 7.71 -4.73 11.68
C VAL A 292 7.64 -4.60 13.20
N TYR A 293 8.64 -3.96 13.80
CA TYR A 293 8.66 -3.73 15.23
C TYR A 293 7.65 -2.66 15.63
N ARG A 294 6.84 -3.00 16.63
CA ARG A 294 5.84 -2.17 17.26
C ARG A 294 6.32 -1.76 18.63
N GLY A 295 6.78 -0.51 18.75
CA GLY A 295 7.18 0.10 20.00
C GLY A 295 6.01 0.29 20.96
N ASP A 296 4.79 0.49 20.44
CA ASP A 296 3.57 0.58 21.26
C ASP A 296 3.21 -0.75 21.95
N ARG A 297 3.65 -1.89 21.40
CA ARG A 297 3.39 -3.23 21.94
C ARG A 297 4.64 -3.98 22.40
N ASN A 298 5.82 -3.41 22.19
CA ASN A 298 7.11 -4.03 22.48
C ASN A 298 7.28 -5.43 21.85
N LEU A 299 6.84 -5.59 20.59
CA LEU A 299 6.89 -6.86 19.84
C LEU A 299 7.07 -6.66 18.34
N TRP A 300 7.37 -7.75 17.62
CA TRP A 300 7.45 -7.80 16.17
C TRP A 300 6.12 -8.27 15.56
N SER A 301 5.44 -7.37 14.85
CA SER A 301 4.21 -7.71 14.14
C SER A 301 4.49 -8.32 12.77
N LEU A 302 3.91 -9.48 12.49
CA LEU A 302 3.89 -10.07 11.16
C LEU A 302 3.16 -9.11 10.19
N TYR A 303 3.91 -8.60 9.22
CA TYR A 303 3.47 -7.61 8.24
C TYR A 303 3.18 -8.24 6.88
N LYS A 304 4.01 -9.21 6.47
CA LYS A 304 3.85 -9.99 5.24
C LYS A 304 4.18 -11.44 5.51
N SER A 305 3.37 -12.33 4.97
CA SER A 305 3.60 -13.78 4.97
C SER A 305 3.29 -14.37 3.60
N PRO A 306 3.76 -15.58 3.30
CA PRO A 306 3.29 -16.33 2.16
C PRO A 306 1.78 -16.54 2.25
N GLU A 307 1.11 -16.48 1.11
CA GLU A 307 -0.31 -16.78 0.97
C GLU A 307 -0.45 -18.05 0.12
N VAL A 308 -1.33 -18.96 0.53
CA VAL A 308 -1.62 -20.18 -0.22
C VAL A 308 -3.06 -20.12 -0.71
N ARG A 309 -3.26 -20.24 -2.02
CA ARG A 309 -4.59 -20.31 -2.65
C ARG A 309 -4.79 -21.68 -3.28
N LEU A 310 -5.85 -22.36 -2.88
CA LEU A 310 -6.18 -23.71 -3.34
C LEU A 310 -7.59 -23.73 -3.90
N ASN A 311 -7.80 -24.51 -4.97
CA ASN A 311 -9.15 -24.98 -5.28
C ASN A 311 -9.48 -26.16 -4.38
N ALA A 312 -10.76 -26.33 -4.05
CA ALA A 312 -11.17 -27.43 -3.19
C ALA A 312 -10.81 -28.82 -3.73
N ARG A 313 -10.87 -29.02 -5.06
CA ARG A 313 -10.40 -30.26 -5.73
C ARG A 313 -8.91 -30.57 -5.54
N ASP A 314 -8.09 -29.55 -5.28
CA ASP A 314 -6.64 -29.70 -5.09
C ASP A 314 -6.32 -30.19 -3.66
N VAL A 315 -7.33 -30.18 -2.78
CA VAL A 315 -7.26 -30.71 -1.42
C VAL A 315 -7.51 -32.22 -1.44
N LYS A 316 -6.43 -33.00 -1.43
CA LYS A 316 -6.48 -34.48 -1.49
C LYS A 316 -7.37 -35.04 -0.38
N ASN A 317 -8.37 -35.85 -0.75
CA ASN A 317 -9.33 -36.47 0.17
C ASN A 317 -10.07 -35.48 1.10
N GLY A 318 -10.14 -34.19 0.72
CA GLY A 318 -10.69 -33.14 1.57
C GLY A 318 -9.81 -32.77 2.77
N GLU A 319 -8.60 -33.32 2.88
CA GLU A 319 -7.68 -33.07 4.00
C GLU A 319 -6.72 -31.92 3.67
N LEU A 320 -6.95 -30.76 4.30
CA LEU A 320 -6.18 -29.56 4.02
C LEU A 320 -4.77 -29.66 4.61
N ASN A 321 -3.76 -29.44 3.77
CA ASN A 321 -2.38 -29.25 4.23
C ASN A 321 -2.02 -27.76 4.25
N ILE A 322 -1.99 -27.18 5.44
CA ILE A 322 -1.64 -25.76 5.64
C ILE A 322 -0.11 -25.61 5.62
N THR A 323 0.42 -24.89 4.65
CA THR A 323 1.86 -24.62 4.49
C THR A 323 2.25 -23.16 4.72
N ALA A 324 1.28 -22.30 5.03
CA ALA A 324 1.44 -20.88 5.32
C ALA A 324 0.35 -20.43 6.32
N PRO A 325 0.60 -19.37 7.12
CA PRO A 325 -0.37 -18.92 8.13
C PRO A 325 -1.66 -18.34 7.53
N ASP A 326 -1.61 -17.89 6.27
CA ASP A 326 -2.75 -17.40 5.52
C ASP A 326 -3.07 -18.35 4.36
N THR A 327 -4.18 -19.08 4.47
CA THR A 327 -4.59 -20.11 3.50
C THR A 327 -6.03 -19.86 3.05
N HIS A 328 -6.21 -19.76 1.73
CA HIS A 328 -7.49 -19.58 1.06
C HIS A 328 -7.88 -20.85 0.30
N VAL A 329 -9.12 -21.31 0.52
CA VAL A 329 -9.70 -22.45 -0.20
C VAL A 329 -10.97 -22.00 -0.93
N TYR A 330 -10.99 -22.19 -2.24
CA TYR A 330 -12.08 -21.76 -3.11
C TYR A 330 -12.89 -22.94 -3.64
N PHE A 331 -14.20 -22.86 -3.45
CA PHE A 331 -15.19 -23.82 -3.93
C PHE A 331 -16.04 -23.22 -5.05
N SER A 332 -16.30 -24.02 -6.07
CA SER A 332 -17.10 -23.74 -7.26
C SER A 332 -17.66 -25.06 -7.79
N ASN A 333 -18.60 -25.03 -8.72
CA ASN A 333 -19.18 -26.25 -9.29
C ASN A 333 -18.13 -27.19 -9.91
N ALA A 334 -17.11 -26.63 -10.56
CA ALA A 334 -16.10 -27.40 -11.29
C ALA A 334 -14.99 -27.99 -10.39
N ASN A 335 -14.93 -27.62 -9.11
CA ASN A 335 -13.89 -28.06 -8.18
C ASN A 335 -14.46 -28.48 -6.82
N TRP A 336 -15.77 -28.77 -6.75
CA TRP A 336 -16.48 -29.06 -5.52
C TRP A 336 -16.02 -30.39 -4.89
N VAL A 337 -15.94 -30.41 -3.56
CA VAL A 337 -15.77 -31.63 -2.75
C VAL A 337 -16.76 -31.59 -1.59
N ARG A 338 -17.16 -32.76 -1.08
CA ARG A 338 -18.21 -32.88 -0.05
C ARG A 338 -17.80 -32.35 1.31
N ASP A 339 -16.55 -32.58 1.69
CA ASP A 339 -16.02 -32.32 3.03
C ASP A 339 -14.66 -31.65 2.93
N LEU A 340 -14.42 -30.65 3.79
CA LEU A 340 -13.12 -30.03 4.03
C LEU A 340 -12.72 -30.25 5.49
N LYS A 341 -11.64 -30.98 5.71
CA LYS A 341 -11.09 -31.27 7.03
C LYS A 341 -9.89 -30.36 7.28
N LEU A 342 -9.97 -29.56 8.33
CA LEU A 342 -8.90 -28.68 8.79
C LEU A 342 -7.90 -29.47 9.64
N PRO A 343 -6.58 -29.30 9.44
CA PRO A 343 -5.56 -30.08 10.14
C PRO A 343 -5.31 -29.56 11.56
N ASN A 344 -4.69 -30.37 12.41
CA ASN A 344 -4.20 -29.91 13.71
C ASN A 344 -3.05 -28.93 13.52
N ARG A 345 -3.16 -27.74 14.13
CA ARG A 345 -2.21 -26.63 13.99
C ARG A 345 -2.13 -25.82 15.30
N GLY A 346 -1.15 -24.92 15.36
CA GLY A 346 -0.98 -24.03 16.49
C GLY A 346 -1.98 -22.87 16.50
N GLU A 347 -2.15 -22.26 17.66
CA GLU A 347 -3.02 -21.11 17.90
C GLU A 347 -2.82 -19.99 16.85
N GLY A 348 -3.92 -19.38 16.45
CA GLY A 348 -3.95 -18.24 15.53
C GLY A 348 -3.82 -18.62 14.05
N THR A 349 -3.62 -19.90 13.72
CA THR A 349 -3.67 -20.39 12.32
C THR A 349 -5.06 -20.13 11.74
N ARG A 350 -5.14 -19.54 10.55
CA ARG A 350 -6.41 -19.20 9.88
C ARG A 350 -6.57 -19.90 8.53
N VAL A 351 -7.82 -20.23 8.21
CA VAL A 351 -8.24 -20.72 6.89
C VAL A 351 -9.46 -19.93 6.43
N HIS A 352 -9.35 -19.33 5.27
CA HIS A 352 -10.41 -18.58 4.61
C HIS A 352 -11.06 -19.46 3.54
N VAL A 353 -12.35 -19.75 3.71
CA VAL A 353 -13.12 -20.58 2.78
C VAL A 353 -14.15 -19.72 2.09
N LYS A 354 -14.10 -19.66 0.76
CA LYS A 354 -15.10 -18.98 -0.07
C LYS A 354 -15.74 -19.99 -1.02
N THR A 355 -17.05 -19.91 -1.19
CA THR A 355 -17.77 -20.79 -2.11
C THR A 355 -18.74 -20.05 -3.02
N ASP A 356 -18.68 -20.37 -4.30
CA ASP A 356 -19.70 -20.04 -5.30
C ASP A 356 -20.40 -21.31 -5.83
N ALA A 357 -20.14 -22.47 -5.21
CA ALA A 357 -20.72 -23.75 -5.61
C ALA A 357 -22.22 -23.83 -5.29
N ALA A 358 -22.97 -24.50 -6.16
CA ALA A 358 -24.41 -24.71 -5.99
C ALA A 358 -24.74 -25.64 -4.82
N TRP A 359 -23.85 -26.57 -4.48
CA TRP A 359 -24.05 -27.54 -3.41
C TRP A 359 -23.29 -27.16 -2.14
N SER A 360 -23.97 -27.28 -0.99
CA SER A 360 -23.34 -27.10 0.31
C SER A 360 -22.30 -28.19 0.59
N PHE A 361 -21.34 -27.88 1.44
CA PHE A 361 -20.31 -28.82 1.93
C PHE A 361 -20.05 -28.57 3.42
N VAL A 362 -19.35 -29.49 4.06
CA VAL A 362 -19.05 -29.43 5.50
C VAL A 362 -17.58 -29.11 5.73
N VAL A 363 -17.31 -28.15 6.59
CA VAL A 363 -15.98 -27.90 7.16
C VAL A 363 -15.91 -28.48 8.55
N SER A 364 -14.91 -29.31 8.83
CA SER A 364 -14.70 -29.94 10.13
C SER A 364 -13.25 -29.77 10.59
N GLY A 365 -13.01 -29.84 11.90
CA GLY A 365 -11.69 -29.68 12.50
C GLY A 365 -11.71 -30.12 13.97
N GLN A 366 -10.52 -30.28 14.56
CA GLN A 366 -10.38 -30.67 15.96
C GLN A 366 -11.19 -29.74 16.89
N GLY A 367 -12.03 -30.33 17.74
CA GLY A 367 -12.83 -29.60 18.73
C GLY A 367 -13.95 -28.72 18.17
N MET A 368 -14.16 -28.73 16.85
CA MET A 368 -15.17 -27.92 16.17
C MET A 368 -16.41 -28.73 15.81
N SER A 369 -17.59 -28.17 16.06
CA SER A 369 -18.82 -28.71 15.49
C SER A 369 -18.81 -28.59 13.95
N PRO A 370 -19.27 -29.59 13.19
CA PRO A 370 -19.32 -29.52 11.73
C PRO A 370 -20.01 -28.26 11.23
N ASN A 371 -19.32 -27.46 10.41
CA ASN A 371 -19.83 -26.19 9.91
C ASN A 371 -20.23 -26.33 8.44
N ARG A 372 -21.52 -26.19 8.13
CA ARG A 372 -22.02 -26.29 6.76
C ARG A 372 -21.93 -24.92 6.07
N LEU A 373 -21.29 -24.87 4.90
CA LEU A 373 -21.21 -23.67 4.08
C LEU A 373 -22.10 -23.78 2.84
N TYR A 374 -22.78 -22.68 2.50
CA TYR A 374 -23.70 -22.55 1.38
C TYR A 374 -23.16 -21.58 0.32
N ARG A 375 -23.72 -21.66 -0.89
CA ARG A 375 -23.38 -20.78 -2.02
C ARG A 375 -23.28 -19.32 -1.60
N GLY A 376 -22.20 -18.65 -2.01
CA GLY A 376 -21.94 -17.24 -1.76
C GLY A 376 -21.36 -16.93 -0.37
N GLU A 377 -21.22 -17.92 0.52
CA GLU A 377 -20.57 -17.70 1.82
C GLU A 377 -19.06 -17.53 1.70
N TRP A 378 -18.53 -16.68 2.58
CA TRP A 378 -17.11 -16.51 2.83
C TRP A 378 -16.90 -16.59 4.35
N ALA A 379 -16.28 -17.67 4.81
CA ALA A 379 -16.02 -17.92 6.22
C ALA A 379 -14.52 -17.94 6.53
N THR A 380 -14.16 -17.49 7.72
CA THR A 380 -12.83 -17.71 8.31
C THR A 380 -12.95 -18.68 9.47
N PHE A 381 -12.03 -19.63 9.52
CA PHE A 381 -11.83 -20.53 10.65
C PHE A 381 -10.47 -20.23 11.29
N VAL A 382 -10.39 -20.31 12.61
CA VAL A 382 -9.18 -20.02 13.40
C VAL A 382 -8.96 -21.08 14.46
N VAL A 383 -7.70 -21.39 14.78
CA VAL A 383 -7.34 -22.20 15.95
C VAL A 383 -7.28 -21.31 17.19
N ASN A 384 -8.07 -21.61 18.21
CA ASN A 384 -8.10 -20.86 19.47
C ASN A 384 -6.97 -21.30 20.44
N GLY A 385 -6.86 -20.64 21.59
CA GLY A 385 -5.82 -20.92 22.60
C GLY A 385 -5.89 -22.31 23.24
N SER A 386 -6.99 -23.05 23.05
CA SER A 386 -7.09 -24.46 23.45
C SER A 386 -6.65 -25.44 22.35
N GLY A 387 -6.20 -24.94 21.20
CA GLY A 387 -5.81 -25.76 20.05
C GLY A 387 -6.99 -26.30 19.23
N ASN A 388 -8.22 -25.82 19.48
CA ASN A 388 -9.41 -26.24 18.76
C ASN A 388 -9.74 -25.27 17.63
N TRP A 389 -10.31 -25.77 16.54
CA TRP A 389 -10.84 -24.94 15.46
C TRP A 389 -12.19 -24.31 15.87
N GLU A 390 -12.39 -23.08 15.45
CA GLU A 390 -13.68 -22.39 15.53
C GLU A 390 -13.93 -21.52 14.31
N ARG A 391 -15.20 -21.24 14.01
CA ARG A 391 -15.58 -20.28 12.98
C ARG A 391 -15.47 -18.88 13.56
N GLU A 392 -14.54 -18.09 13.04
CA GLU A 392 -14.29 -16.69 13.45
C GLU A 392 -15.38 -15.75 12.93
N THR A 393 -15.96 -16.03 11.76
CA THR A 393 -16.85 -15.09 11.06
C THR A 393 -18.32 -15.49 11.07
N VAL A 394 -19.23 -14.54 11.32
CA VAL A 394 -20.67 -14.67 11.00
C VAL A 394 -20.98 -14.24 9.55
N THR A 395 -22.09 -14.71 8.99
CA THR A 395 -22.57 -14.30 7.66
C THR A 395 -23.70 -13.28 7.81
N ILE A 396 -23.64 -12.17 7.06
CA ILE A 396 -24.74 -11.19 6.96
C ILE A 396 -25.30 -11.27 5.55
N ASP A 397 -26.57 -11.63 5.42
CA ASP A 397 -27.22 -11.80 4.13
C ASP A 397 -27.63 -10.46 3.51
N LEU A 398 -27.18 -10.21 2.29
CA LEU A 398 -27.36 -8.95 1.57
C LEU A 398 -28.24 -9.14 0.34
N LEU A 399 -29.35 -8.42 0.31
CA LEU A 399 -30.17 -8.22 -0.88
C LEU A 399 -29.69 -6.95 -1.62
N ALA A 400 -29.17 -7.12 -2.83
CA ALA A 400 -28.67 -6.02 -3.64
C ALA A 400 -29.67 -5.64 -4.75
N TYR A 401 -29.97 -4.36 -4.86
CA TYR A 401 -30.81 -3.78 -5.90
C TYR A 401 -30.02 -2.81 -6.78
N TYR A 402 -30.22 -2.89 -8.10
CA TYR A 402 -29.86 -1.82 -9.03
C TYR A 402 -31.12 -1.21 -9.66
N SER A 403 -31.16 0.10 -9.74
CA SER A 403 -32.28 0.84 -10.34
C SER A 403 -32.49 0.48 -11.81
N HIS A 404 -33.74 0.44 -12.27
CA HIS A 404 -34.06 0.44 -13.70
C HIS A 404 -33.47 1.66 -14.45
N ARG A 405 -33.28 2.80 -13.77
CA ARG A 405 -32.61 3.99 -14.33
C ARG A 405 -31.11 3.76 -14.53
N ASN A 406 -30.46 2.95 -13.69
CA ASN A 406 -29.08 2.51 -13.96
C ASN A 406 -29.01 1.71 -15.25
N VAL A 407 -29.97 0.81 -15.46
CA VAL A 407 -30.05 0.01 -16.69
C VAL A 407 -30.21 0.90 -17.91
N GLN A 408 -31.08 1.91 -17.86
CA GLN A 408 -31.24 2.88 -18.95
C GLN A 408 -29.96 3.66 -19.24
N LYS A 409 -29.18 4.01 -18.20
CA LYS A 409 -27.97 4.85 -18.33
C LYS A 409 -26.72 4.08 -18.77
N ILE A 410 -26.52 2.86 -18.25
CA ILE A 410 -25.26 2.12 -18.45
C ILE A 410 -25.46 0.67 -18.94
N GLY A 411 -26.70 0.19 -19.05
CA GLY A 411 -27.01 -1.19 -19.41
C GLY A 411 -26.96 -2.15 -18.22
N GLU A 412 -27.77 -3.21 -18.30
CA GLU A 412 -28.01 -4.14 -17.20
C GLU A 412 -26.74 -4.88 -16.76
N THR A 413 -25.94 -5.37 -17.72
CA THR A 413 -24.67 -6.06 -17.43
C THR A 413 -23.72 -5.18 -16.62
N LYS A 414 -23.59 -3.89 -16.98
CA LYS A 414 -22.69 -2.97 -16.25
C LYS A 414 -23.26 -2.61 -14.88
N SER A 415 -24.57 -2.44 -14.74
CA SER A 415 -25.21 -2.22 -13.42
C SER A 415 -24.95 -3.40 -12.48
N ARG A 416 -25.11 -4.63 -12.97
CA ARG A 416 -24.85 -5.84 -12.19
C ARG A 416 -23.37 -5.97 -11.81
N ALA A 417 -22.47 -5.76 -12.77
CA ALA A 417 -21.03 -5.86 -12.53
C ALA A 417 -20.53 -4.88 -11.46
N ARG A 418 -21.06 -3.64 -11.44
CA ARG A 418 -20.70 -2.64 -10.42
C ARG A 418 -21.07 -3.05 -9.01
N LEU A 419 -22.27 -3.59 -8.81
CA LEU A 419 -22.69 -4.09 -7.49
C LEU A 419 -21.86 -5.28 -7.02
N VAL A 420 -21.51 -6.19 -7.94
CA VAL A 420 -20.60 -7.31 -7.64
C VAL A 420 -19.21 -6.80 -7.26
N GLU A 421 -18.67 -5.82 -8.00
CA GLU A 421 -17.38 -5.20 -7.68
C GLU A 421 -17.40 -4.55 -6.28
N GLY A 422 -18.43 -3.74 -5.98
CA GLY A 422 -18.59 -3.11 -4.67
C GLY A 422 -18.69 -4.14 -3.53
N PHE A 423 -19.40 -5.25 -3.77
CA PHE A 423 -19.52 -6.35 -2.82
C PHE A 423 -18.18 -7.04 -2.55
N VAL A 424 -17.43 -7.38 -3.61
CA VAL A 424 -16.11 -8.01 -3.49
C VAL A 424 -15.16 -7.10 -2.71
N LYS A 425 -15.09 -5.81 -3.04
CA LYS A 425 -14.25 -4.83 -2.33
C LYS A 425 -14.66 -4.63 -0.87
N THR A 426 -15.95 -4.81 -0.56
CA THR A 426 -16.44 -4.74 0.83
C THR A 426 -15.91 -5.92 1.64
N ASN A 427 -16.09 -7.14 1.14
CA ASN A 427 -15.60 -8.33 1.83
C ASN A 427 -14.08 -8.42 1.88
N GLU A 428 -13.38 -7.93 0.85
CA GLU A 428 -11.93 -7.75 0.87
C GLU A 428 -11.49 -6.82 2.01
N ALA A 429 -12.13 -5.64 2.14
CA ALA A 429 -11.80 -4.72 3.22
C ALA A 429 -12.07 -5.30 4.62
N LEU A 430 -13.16 -6.06 4.77
CA LEU A 430 -13.46 -6.77 6.02
C LEU A 430 -12.42 -7.85 6.34
N LEU A 431 -11.97 -8.60 5.32
CA LEU A 431 -10.93 -9.60 5.47
C LEU A 431 -9.59 -9.01 5.87
N ASN A 432 -9.12 -8.02 5.11
CA ASN A 432 -7.86 -7.34 5.34
C ASN A 432 -7.78 -6.75 6.75
N SER A 433 -8.91 -6.25 7.26
CA SER A 433 -9.04 -5.69 8.59
C SER A 433 -9.22 -6.69 9.73
N GLY A 434 -9.47 -7.97 9.44
CA GLY A 434 -9.75 -8.98 10.49
C GLY A 434 -11.14 -8.80 11.14
N ALA A 435 -12.13 -8.29 10.39
CA ALA A 435 -13.51 -8.24 10.87
C ALA A 435 -14.11 -9.66 10.98
N ASN A 436 -14.92 -9.90 12.00
CA ASN A 436 -15.52 -11.20 12.33
C ASN A 436 -16.82 -11.48 11.57
N PHE A 437 -17.01 -10.88 10.39
CA PHE A 437 -18.19 -11.12 9.57
C PHE A 437 -17.91 -10.89 8.09
N ARG A 438 -18.71 -11.53 7.23
CA ARG A 438 -18.73 -11.28 5.79
C ARG A 438 -20.15 -11.12 5.31
N PHE A 439 -20.33 -10.30 4.27
CA PHE A 439 -21.60 -10.25 3.57
C PHE A 439 -21.71 -11.43 2.61
N ARG A 440 -22.91 -12.01 2.49
CA ARG A 440 -23.28 -12.93 1.42
C ARG A 440 -24.36 -12.29 0.58
N MET A 441 -24.10 -12.07 -0.71
CA MET A 441 -25.13 -11.57 -1.61
C MET A 441 -26.12 -12.70 -1.93
N VAL A 442 -27.31 -12.67 -1.32
CA VAL A 442 -28.35 -13.70 -1.51
C VAL A 442 -29.17 -13.46 -2.77
N SER A 443 -29.25 -12.21 -3.23
CA SER A 443 -29.82 -11.88 -4.54
C SER A 443 -29.32 -10.54 -5.07
N LEU A 444 -29.40 -10.39 -6.40
CA LEU A 444 -29.03 -9.20 -7.16
C LEU A 444 -30.11 -8.91 -8.21
N GLU A 445 -30.94 -7.90 -7.96
CA GLU A 445 -32.20 -7.70 -8.67
C GLU A 445 -32.36 -6.28 -9.21
N LYS A 446 -33.07 -6.17 -10.34
CA LYS A 446 -33.47 -4.86 -10.88
C LYS A 446 -34.63 -4.34 -10.05
N PHE A 447 -34.58 -3.08 -9.64
CA PHE A 447 -35.63 -2.44 -8.85
C PHE A 447 -36.33 -1.32 -9.62
N GLN A 448 -37.66 -1.33 -9.60
CA GLN A 448 -38.46 -0.27 -10.20
C GLN A 448 -38.52 0.94 -9.25
N THR A 449 -37.50 1.79 -9.33
CA THR A 449 -37.38 3.05 -8.61
C THR A 449 -38.59 3.98 -8.84
N PRO A 450 -39.27 4.46 -7.78
CA PRO A 450 -40.31 5.49 -7.89
C PRO A 450 -39.80 6.82 -8.47
N ASP A 451 -40.65 7.53 -9.22
CA ASP A 451 -40.34 8.87 -9.78
C ASP A 451 -40.17 9.96 -8.74
N THR A 452 -40.67 9.74 -7.54
CA THR A 452 -40.46 10.60 -6.37
C THR A 452 -39.07 10.45 -5.75
N TRP A 453 -38.31 9.40 -6.07
CA TRP A 453 -36.95 9.24 -5.54
C TRP A 453 -35.98 10.07 -6.38
N LEU A 454 -35.67 11.26 -5.88
CA LEU A 454 -34.78 12.21 -6.54
C LEU A 454 -33.41 12.29 -5.88
N ARG A 455 -33.35 12.04 -4.56
CA ARG A 455 -32.13 12.09 -3.75
C ARG A 455 -31.95 10.77 -2.97
N LEU A 456 -30.72 10.43 -2.58
CA LEU A 456 -30.46 9.22 -1.78
C LEU A 456 -31.21 9.19 -0.43
N GLY A 457 -31.54 10.36 0.12
CA GLY A 457 -32.39 10.46 1.31
C GLY A 457 -33.82 9.95 1.12
N ASP A 458 -34.38 10.07 -0.09
CA ASP A 458 -35.70 9.54 -0.43
C ASP A 458 -35.67 8.02 -0.49
N VAL A 459 -34.64 7.49 -1.16
CA VAL A 459 -34.35 6.05 -1.24
C VAL A 459 -34.29 5.44 0.16
N LEU A 460 -33.40 5.93 1.03
CA LEU A 460 -33.23 5.38 2.37
C LEU A 460 -34.51 5.42 3.21
N ARG A 461 -35.24 6.54 3.15
CA ARG A 461 -36.46 6.73 3.94
C ARG A 461 -37.55 5.76 3.52
N GLU A 462 -37.67 5.49 2.24
CA GLU A 462 -38.84 4.81 1.66
C GLU A 462 -38.59 3.32 1.37
N ILE A 463 -37.38 2.90 0.99
CA ILE A 463 -37.10 1.48 0.68
C ILE A 463 -37.23 0.57 1.91
N ARG A 464 -36.96 1.09 3.11
CA ARG A 464 -37.12 0.38 4.39
C ARG A 464 -38.57 0.02 4.72
N SER A 465 -39.54 0.67 4.08
CA SER A 465 -40.98 0.39 4.21
C SER A 465 -41.65 0.06 2.88
N ASN A 466 -40.89 -0.01 1.78
CA ASN A 466 -41.43 -0.34 0.47
C ASN A 466 -41.88 -1.81 0.46
N PRO A 467 -43.16 -2.11 0.17
CA PRO A 467 -43.68 -3.47 0.26
C PRO A 467 -42.94 -4.48 -0.61
N VAL A 468 -42.57 -4.11 -1.84
CA VAL A 468 -41.85 -4.99 -2.76
C VAL A 468 -40.45 -5.30 -2.22
N ALA A 469 -39.74 -4.27 -1.77
CA ALA A 469 -38.39 -4.43 -1.23
C ALA A 469 -38.38 -5.28 0.04
N GLN A 470 -39.31 -5.03 0.99
CA GLN A 470 -39.38 -5.75 2.25
C GLN A 470 -39.91 -7.18 2.10
N GLN A 471 -40.95 -7.41 1.28
CA GLN A 471 -41.44 -8.77 0.99
C GLN A 471 -40.32 -9.62 0.41
N ARG A 472 -39.50 -9.06 -0.49
CA ARG A 472 -38.39 -9.78 -1.08
C ARG A 472 -37.26 -10.04 -0.07
N ARG A 473 -36.96 -9.06 0.78
CA ARG A 473 -36.01 -9.21 1.89
C ARG A 473 -36.43 -10.35 2.81
N ASP A 474 -37.68 -10.39 3.24
CA ASP A 474 -38.21 -11.42 4.14
C ASP A 474 -38.22 -12.80 3.47
N ALA A 475 -38.64 -12.88 2.20
CA ALA A 475 -38.65 -14.13 1.43
C ALA A 475 -37.25 -14.75 1.26
N LEU A 476 -36.23 -13.91 1.13
CA LEU A 476 -34.83 -14.32 1.02
C LEU A 476 -34.12 -14.44 2.37
N LYS A 477 -34.80 -14.05 3.47
CA LYS A 477 -34.20 -13.88 4.79
C LYS A 477 -32.96 -12.99 4.79
N ALA A 478 -32.97 -11.92 4.00
CA ALA A 478 -31.83 -11.01 3.90
C ALA A 478 -31.73 -10.09 5.14
N ASP A 479 -30.61 -10.12 5.84
CA ASP A 479 -30.32 -9.24 6.97
C ASP A 479 -30.24 -7.76 6.58
N ALA A 480 -29.78 -7.47 5.36
CA ALA A 480 -29.53 -6.13 4.88
C ALA A 480 -30.00 -5.91 3.44
N ILE A 481 -30.27 -4.64 3.10
CA ILE A 481 -30.52 -4.19 1.72
C ILE A 481 -29.43 -3.20 1.30
N TYR A 482 -28.88 -3.37 0.09
CA TYR A 482 -28.11 -2.33 -0.59
C TYR A 482 -28.78 -1.94 -1.90
N TYR A 483 -28.92 -0.64 -2.16
CA TYR A 483 -29.47 -0.11 -3.40
C TYR A 483 -28.45 0.77 -4.13
N GLU A 484 -28.25 0.58 -5.43
CA GLU A 484 -27.55 1.53 -6.30
C GLU A 484 -28.50 2.13 -7.34
N GLY A 485 -28.51 3.47 -7.45
CA GLY A 485 -29.34 4.20 -8.40
C GLY A 485 -28.66 5.40 -9.07
N THR A 486 -29.46 6.32 -9.58
CA THR A 486 -29.01 7.55 -10.27
C THR A 486 -29.33 8.83 -9.51
N GLU A 487 -29.90 8.71 -8.32
CA GLU A 487 -30.32 9.82 -7.47
C GLU A 487 -29.14 10.71 -7.08
N SER A 488 -29.40 11.98 -6.80
CA SER A 488 -28.35 12.93 -6.44
C SER A 488 -27.70 12.54 -5.10
N GLY A 489 -26.37 12.59 -5.05
CA GLY A 489 -25.55 12.15 -3.92
C GLY A 489 -24.53 11.10 -4.34
N CYS A 490 -23.77 10.61 -3.36
CA CYS A 490 -22.71 9.61 -3.56
C CYS A 490 -23.09 8.27 -2.92
N GLY A 491 -23.30 8.30 -1.60
CA GLY A 491 -23.83 7.20 -0.80
C GLY A 491 -24.54 7.76 0.43
N LEU A 492 -25.39 6.94 1.03
CA LEU A 492 -26.07 7.27 2.28
C LEU A 492 -26.47 5.98 3.00
N ALA A 493 -26.30 5.97 4.33
CA ALA A 493 -26.74 4.89 5.20
C ALA A 493 -27.08 5.41 6.61
N TYR A 494 -27.93 4.66 7.33
CA TYR A 494 -28.12 4.88 8.77
C TYR A 494 -26.90 4.35 9.54
N VAL A 495 -26.51 5.07 10.60
CA VAL A 495 -25.42 4.65 11.50
C VAL A 495 -25.98 3.70 12.57
N LYS A 496 -25.31 2.56 12.77
CA LYS A 496 -25.68 1.53 13.77
C LYS A 496 -27.14 1.09 13.59
N SER A 497 -27.41 0.55 12.43
CA SER A 497 -28.76 0.30 11.95
C SER A 497 -29.46 -0.84 12.69
N SER A 498 -30.71 -0.61 13.12
CA SER A 498 -31.62 -1.68 13.51
C SER A 498 -32.06 -2.52 12.30
N ARG A 499 -32.78 -3.63 12.50
CA ARG A 499 -33.38 -4.41 11.39
C ARG A 499 -34.14 -3.51 10.41
N PHE A 500 -34.95 -2.58 10.92
CA PHE A 500 -35.71 -1.65 10.09
C PHE A 500 -34.80 -0.69 9.29
N ASN A 501 -33.71 -0.21 9.88
CA ASN A 501 -32.80 0.75 9.25
C ASN A 501 -31.61 0.10 8.52
N MET A 502 -31.54 -1.23 8.43
CA MET A 502 -30.43 -1.98 7.81
C MET A 502 -30.50 -1.92 6.28
N VAL A 503 -30.34 -0.70 5.79
CA VAL A 503 -30.39 -0.28 4.41
C VAL A 503 -29.23 0.69 4.17
N ALA A 504 -28.52 0.49 3.07
CA ALA A 504 -27.53 1.40 2.53
C ALA A 504 -27.81 1.70 1.05
N SER A 505 -27.41 2.87 0.59
CA SER A 505 -27.64 3.32 -0.78
C SER A 505 -26.39 3.95 -1.40
N GLY A 506 -26.21 3.76 -2.70
CA GLY A 506 -25.16 4.36 -3.51
C GLY A 506 -25.72 4.90 -4.84
N SER A 507 -24.91 5.68 -5.54
CA SER A 507 -25.26 6.27 -6.84
C SER A 507 -24.17 6.06 -7.89
N LEU A 508 -24.57 5.98 -9.16
CA LEU A 508 -23.66 5.97 -10.31
C LEU A 508 -22.77 7.22 -10.41
N ASN A 509 -23.08 8.27 -9.64
CA ASN A 509 -22.25 9.47 -9.54
C ASN A 509 -20.92 9.22 -8.80
N CYS A 510 -20.75 8.03 -8.18
CA CYS A 510 -19.57 7.66 -7.44
C CYS A 510 -19.00 6.28 -7.82
N GLY A 511 -17.77 6.04 -7.36
CA GLY A 511 -17.08 4.76 -7.55
C GLY A 511 -17.69 3.64 -6.70
N THR A 512 -17.36 2.39 -7.04
CA THR A 512 -17.89 1.19 -6.38
C THR A 512 -17.40 1.00 -4.94
N ASN A 513 -16.42 1.78 -4.49
CA ASN A 513 -15.94 1.79 -3.10
C ASN A 513 -16.98 2.36 -2.11
N VAL A 514 -18.06 3.00 -2.59
CA VAL A 514 -19.11 3.55 -1.71
C VAL A 514 -19.77 2.44 -0.88
N MET A 515 -20.00 1.25 -1.45
CA MET A 515 -20.71 0.16 -0.74
C MET A 515 -20.10 -0.17 0.63
N ARG A 516 -18.77 -0.33 0.71
CA ARG A 516 -18.10 -0.63 1.98
C ARG A 516 -18.16 0.50 3.00
N HIS A 517 -18.25 1.75 2.54
CA HIS A 517 -18.40 2.91 3.41
C HIS A 517 -19.81 2.95 4.02
N GLU A 518 -20.84 2.81 3.18
CA GLU A 518 -22.23 2.86 3.62
C GLU A 518 -22.61 1.63 4.48
N LEU A 519 -22.12 0.45 4.11
CA LEU A 519 -22.28 -0.73 4.97
C LEU A 519 -21.48 -0.57 6.27
N GLY A 520 -20.34 0.14 6.26
CA GLY A 520 -19.62 0.53 7.47
C GLY A 520 -20.48 1.39 8.41
N HIS A 521 -21.24 2.35 7.88
CA HIS A 521 -22.22 3.11 8.67
C HIS A 521 -23.29 2.20 9.27
N ASN A 522 -23.90 1.33 8.46
CA ASN A 522 -24.89 0.37 8.96
C ASN A 522 -24.33 -0.49 10.10
N MET A 523 -23.06 -0.89 10.02
CA MET A 523 -22.34 -1.64 11.05
C MET A 523 -21.87 -0.80 12.25
N GLY A 524 -22.26 0.48 12.32
CA GLY A 524 -22.09 1.33 13.50
C GLY A 524 -20.95 2.33 13.43
N LEU A 525 -20.29 2.46 12.28
CA LEU A 525 -19.15 3.37 12.15
C LEU A 525 -19.57 4.79 11.79
N ASN A 526 -18.85 5.76 12.32
CA ASN A 526 -18.87 7.15 11.91
C ASN A 526 -17.69 7.44 10.97
N HIS A 527 -17.69 8.63 10.36
CA HIS A 527 -16.55 9.12 9.60
C HIS A 527 -15.27 9.15 10.45
N GLY A 528 -14.13 9.13 9.76
CA GLY A 528 -12.83 9.10 10.39
C GLY A 528 -12.37 10.43 10.97
N VAL A 529 -11.50 10.33 11.95
CA VAL A 529 -10.79 11.47 12.54
C VAL A 529 -9.32 11.44 12.14
N LEU A 530 -8.66 12.61 12.12
CA LEU A 530 -7.28 12.71 11.69
C LEU A 530 -6.30 12.14 12.72
N THR A 531 -6.58 12.35 14.00
CA THR A 531 -5.69 11.98 15.10
C THR A 531 -6.50 11.34 16.25
N PRO A 532 -5.85 10.54 17.13
CA PRO A 532 -6.56 9.79 18.18
C PRO A 532 -7.25 10.67 19.22
N ASP A 533 -6.70 11.84 19.50
CA ASP A 533 -7.24 12.84 20.43
C ASP A 533 -8.58 13.43 19.96
N LEU A 534 -8.87 13.37 18.66
CA LEU A 534 -10.14 13.82 18.10
C LEU A 534 -11.23 12.74 18.16
N ALA A 535 -10.88 11.49 18.48
CA ALA A 535 -11.83 10.39 18.54
C ALA A 535 -12.68 10.48 19.81
N ARG A 536 -14.02 10.55 19.65
CA ARG A 536 -14.98 10.54 20.77
C ARG A 536 -15.39 9.12 21.20
N ASN A 537 -15.16 8.13 20.35
CA ASN A 537 -15.41 6.71 20.59
C ASN A 537 -14.65 5.87 19.56
N ILE A 538 -14.57 4.56 19.77
CA ILE A 538 -13.85 3.62 18.89
C ILE A 538 -14.42 3.48 17.47
N ALA A 539 -15.71 3.77 17.29
CA ALA A 539 -16.47 3.49 16.06
C ALA A 539 -16.28 4.60 15.02
N VAL A 540 -15.03 4.87 14.65
CA VAL A 540 -14.61 5.89 13.69
C VAL A 540 -13.54 5.35 12.75
N GLY A 541 -13.45 5.90 11.55
CA GLY A 541 -12.32 5.69 10.64
C GLY A 541 -11.03 6.36 11.11
N TYR A 542 -9.95 6.12 10.36
CA TYR A 542 -8.67 6.79 10.56
C TYR A 542 -8.30 7.57 9.30
N SER A 543 -8.41 8.90 9.37
CA SER A 543 -8.29 9.76 8.19
C SER A 543 -6.86 10.00 7.76
N ALA A 544 -5.88 9.89 8.67
CA ALA A 544 -4.47 9.96 8.30
C ALA A 544 -4.04 8.78 7.41
N GLU A 545 -4.59 7.58 7.65
CA GLU A 545 -4.33 6.40 6.80
C GLU A 545 -5.38 6.18 5.71
N ARG A 546 -6.42 7.03 5.66
CA ARG A 546 -7.49 6.98 4.66
C ARG A 546 -8.21 5.63 4.62
N THR A 547 -8.47 5.05 5.79
CA THR A 547 -9.27 3.82 5.94
C THR A 547 -10.69 4.01 5.39
N VAL A 548 -11.47 2.93 5.28
CA VAL A 548 -12.81 2.95 4.64
C VAL A 548 -13.68 4.12 5.10
N MET A 549 -13.71 4.41 6.41
CA MET A 549 -14.50 5.51 6.96
C MET A 549 -13.74 6.84 7.04
N GLY A 550 -12.43 6.86 6.80
CA GLY A 550 -11.55 8.04 6.87
C GLY A 550 -11.06 8.57 5.52
N GLY A 551 -11.82 8.37 4.44
CA GLY A 551 -11.43 8.81 3.10
C GLY A 551 -11.35 7.69 2.06
N ASN A 552 -11.55 6.43 2.49
CA ASN A 552 -11.92 5.31 1.63
C ASN A 552 -10.91 4.97 0.51
N ALA A 553 -9.62 5.18 0.75
CA ALA A 553 -8.57 4.99 -0.24
C ALA A 553 -7.92 3.60 -0.18
N ILE A 554 -7.79 3.03 1.02
CA ILE A 554 -7.22 1.69 1.23
C ILE A 554 -8.30 0.69 1.63
N PRO A 555 -8.16 -0.60 1.29
CA PRO A 555 -9.15 -1.64 1.60
C PRO A 555 -9.00 -2.13 3.05
N TYR A 556 -9.11 -1.21 4.01
CA TYR A 556 -9.05 -1.49 5.44
C TYR A 556 -10.03 -0.60 6.19
N PHE A 557 -10.85 -1.18 7.06
CA PHE A 557 -11.41 -0.50 8.22
C PHE A 557 -10.33 -0.28 9.28
N SER A 558 -10.52 0.75 10.12
CA SER A 558 -9.60 1.10 11.19
C SER A 558 -9.50 0.01 12.26
N THR A 559 -8.28 -0.33 12.64
CA THR A 559 -8.00 -1.27 13.73
C THR A 559 -6.54 -1.11 14.20
N PRO A 560 -6.27 -1.21 15.51
CA PRO A 560 -4.90 -1.22 16.02
C PRO A 560 -4.15 -2.52 15.72
N GLU A 561 -4.82 -3.57 15.23
CA GLU A 561 -4.22 -4.89 15.01
C GLU A 561 -3.47 -5.02 13.68
N LYS A 562 -3.75 -4.13 12.72
CA LYS A 562 -3.17 -4.16 11.37
C LYS A 562 -2.29 -2.95 11.15
N LEU A 563 -1.22 -3.14 10.39
CA LEU A 563 -0.31 -2.07 9.99
C LEU A 563 -0.65 -1.58 8.59
N SER A 564 -0.41 -0.30 8.34
CA SER A 564 -0.66 0.34 7.07
C SER A 564 0.26 -0.21 5.98
N PRO A 565 -0.25 -0.51 4.77
CA PRO A 565 0.58 -0.84 3.63
C PRO A 565 1.47 0.36 3.20
N ASN A 566 1.10 1.59 3.55
CA ASN A 566 1.76 2.80 3.09
C ASN A 566 2.83 3.31 4.08
N THR A 567 2.52 3.29 5.38
CA THR A 567 3.35 3.92 6.42
C THR A 567 3.95 2.92 7.40
N LYS A 568 3.48 1.66 7.40
CA LYS A 568 3.77 0.63 8.41
C LYS A 568 3.36 0.99 9.83
N LEU A 569 2.65 2.11 10.04
CA LEU A 569 2.04 2.47 11.32
C LEU A 569 0.75 1.68 11.56
N PRO A 570 0.29 1.54 12.81
CA PRO A 570 -1.03 0.97 13.10
C PRO A 570 -2.16 1.69 12.36
N LEU A 571 -3.14 0.93 11.85
CA LEU A 571 -4.34 1.44 11.16
C LEU A 571 -5.43 1.91 12.14
N GLY A 572 -5.07 2.15 13.39
CA GLY A 572 -5.97 2.49 14.48
C GLY A 572 -5.24 2.50 15.81
N PHE A 573 -5.96 2.90 16.85
CA PHE A 573 -5.45 3.06 18.20
C PHE A 573 -6.43 2.42 19.18
N GLU A 574 -5.91 1.61 20.09
CA GLU A 574 -6.73 0.88 21.04
C GLU A 574 -7.60 1.84 21.86
N ASN A 575 -8.89 1.52 21.98
CA ASN A 575 -9.89 2.32 22.70
C ASN A 575 -10.13 3.74 22.17
N GLN A 576 -9.56 4.12 21.01
CA GLN A 576 -9.78 5.43 20.38
C GLN A 576 -10.24 5.31 18.93
N ILE A 577 -9.51 4.61 18.07
CA ILE A 577 -9.82 4.43 16.64
C ILE A 577 -9.77 2.94 16.33
N ASP A 578 -10.90 2.25 16.48
CA ASP A 578 -11.00 0.80 16.32
C ASP A 578 -12.39 0.42 15.78
N GLY A 579 -12.61 0.75 14.51
CA GLY A 579 -13.86 0.46 13.82
C GLY A 579 -14.12 -1.04 13.72
N VAL A 580 -13.07 -1.86 13.57
CA VAL A 580 -13.22 -3.32 13.54
C VAL A 580 -13.82 -3.85 14.84
N LYS A 581 -13.30 -3.45 16.01
CA LYS A 581 -13.88 -3.85 17.30
C LYS A 581 -15.34 -3.41 17.44
N ALA A 582 -15.68 -2.19 17.01
CA ALA A 582 -17.06 -1.70 17.02
C ALA A 582 -18.00 -2.56 16.16
N MET A 583 -17.60 -2.88 14.92
CA MET A 583 -18.40 -3.73 14.04
C MET A 583 -18.49 -5.16 14.56
N ASN A 584 -17.39 -5.71 15.09
CA ASN A 584 -17.34 -7.06 15.61
C ASN A 584 -18.27 -7.28 16.80
N ASN A 585 -18.44 -6.25 17.64
CA ASN A 585 -19.39 -6.25 18.75
C ASN A 585 -20.87 -6.21 18.28
N PHE A 586 -21.11 -5.80 17.04
CA PHE A 586 -22.46 -5.62 16.48
C PHE A 586 -22.85 -6.69 15.46
N SER A 587 -21.86 -7.34 14.84
CA SER A 587 -22.06 -8.27 13.71
C SER A 587 -23.03 -9.42 14.01
N LYS A 588 -22.92 -10.04 15.19
CA LYS A 588 -23.83 -11.14 15.60
C LYS A 588 -25.28 -10.69 15.73
N GLN A 589 -25.52 -9.45 16.15
CA GLN A 589 -26.88 -8.90 16.21
C GLN A 589 -27.43 -8.70 14.80
N VAL A 590 -26.62 -8.17 13.87
CA VAL A 590 -27.05 -7.91 12.49
C VAL A 590 -27.29 -9.20 11.72
N SER A 591 -26.44 -10.22 11.88
CA SER A 591 -26.61 -11.54 11.25
C SER A 591 -27.79 -12.35 11.78
N GLY A 592 -28.54 -11.81 12.75
CA GLY A 592 -29.73 -12.42 13.33
C GLY A 592 -30.99 -11.60 13.08
N TYR A 593 -30.99 -10.74 12.05
CA TYR A 593 -32.16 -9.95 11.69
C TYR A 593 -33.23 -10.75 10.94
N ASN A 594 -32.87 -11.90 10.35
CA ASN A 594 -33.81 -12.83 9.71
C ASN A 594 -33.49 -14.32 9.91
#